data_AF-A0A7W8E7P1-F1
#
_entry.id   AF-A0A7W8E7P1-F1
#
_cell.length_a   1.000
_cell.length_b   1.000
_cell.length_c   1.000
_cell.angle_alpha   90.00
_cell.angle_beta   90.00
_cell.angle_gamma   90.00
#
_symmetry.space_group_name_H-M   'P 1'
#
loop_
_entity.id
_entity.type
_entity.pdbx_description
1 polymer ?
#
loop_
_entity_poly.entity_id
_entity_poly.type
_entity_poly.pdbx_seq_one_letter_code
_entity_poly.pdbx_strand_id
1 'polypeptide(L)'
;MKLTDDMQITTNAEKRANYRLLGVTTKLNPREVENVERLARSRGLQRGELIRRLILDELARDAGSVEASTELTEIMGIRLMLTNLFRPLATGQKLTPEAFDNMLAEVKKRKREVATDAMQDLERA
;
A
#
# COMPACT_ATOMS: atom_id res chain seq x y z
N MET A 1 48.16 -17.49 -3.86
CA MET A 1 47.03 -16.77 -4.48
C MET A 1 45.88 -17.76 -4.58
N LYS A 2 44.92 -17.72 -3.66
CA LYS A 2 43.75 -18.61 -3.71
C LYS A 2 42.78 -18.03 -4.75
N LEU A 3 42.60 -18.74 -5.85
CA LEU A 3 41.45 -18.53 -6.75
C LEU A 3 40.21 -18.77 -5.89
N THR A 4 39.47 -17.72 -5.57
CA THR A 4 38.15 -17.87 -4.93
C THR A 4 37.24 -18.60 -5.91
N ASP A 5 36.61 -19.66 -5.41
CA ASP A 5 35.62 -20.49 -6.09
C ASP A 5 34.52 -19.61 -6.70
N ASP A 6 34.23 -19.78 -8.00
CA ASP A 6 33.32 -18.93 -8.77
C ASP A 6 31.91 -18.88 -8.15
N MET A 7 31.47 -19.95 -7.46
CA MET A 7 30.23 -19.95 -6.70
C MET A 7 30.23 -18.98 -5.51
N GLN A 8 31.37 -18.76 -4.86
CA GLN A 8 31.47 -17.81 -3.76
C GLN A 8 31.38 -16.37 -4.26
N ILE A 9 31.87 -16.10 -5.47
CA ILE A 9 31.80 -14.79 -6.11
C ILE A 9 30.34 -14.47 -6.47
N THR A 10 29.61 -15.41 -7.06
CA THR A 10 28.19 -15.21 -7.43
C THR A 10 27.30 -15.04 -6.20
N THR A 11 27.45 -15.89 -5.17
CA THR A 11 26.68 -15.80 -3.93
C THR A 11 26.92 -14.47 -3.19
N ASN A 12 28.16 -13.96 -3.20
CA ASN A 12 28.47 -12.67 -2.60
C ASN A 12 27.96 -11.49 -3.44
N ALA A 13 27.92 -11.62 -4.77
CA ALA A 13 27.32 -10.63 -5.65
C ALA A 13 25.80 -10.51 -5.43
N GLU A 14 25.09 -11.64 -5.30
CA GLU A 14 23.65 -11.67 -4.98
C GLU A 14 23.34 -11.04 -3.62
N LYS A 15 24.17 -11.33 -2.60
CA LYS A 15 24.03 -10.68 -1.28
C LYS A 15 24.26 -9.17 -1.36
N ARG A 16 25.22 -8.73 -2.17
CA ARG A 16 25.51 -7.29 -2.37
C ARG A 16 24.40 -6.57 -3.15
N ALA A 17 23.67 -7.26 -4.02
CA ALA A 17 22.51 -6.71 -4.71
C ALA A 17 21.41 -6.26 -3.74
N ASN A 18 21.30 -6.90 -2.56
CA ASN A 18 20.33 -6.54 -1.53
C ASN A 18 20.82 -5.43 -0.59
N TYR A 19 22.10 -5.03 -0.65
CA TYR A 19 22.62 -3.94 0.15
C TYR A 19 22.28 -2.58 -0.46
N ARG A 20 21.95 -1.62 0.41
CA ARG A 20 21.63 -0.23 0.03
C ARG A 20 22.93 0.55 -0.24
N LEU A 21 23.58 0.28 -1.37
CA LEU A 21 24.88 0.85 -1.73
C LEU A 21 24.81 2.02 -2.71
N LEU A 22 23.69 2.17 -3.43
CA LEU A 22 23.50 3.22 -4.44
C LEU A 22 22.79 4.43 -3.82
N GLY A 23 23.39 5.60 -3.94
CA GLY A 23 22.81 6.87 -3.52
C GLY A 23 22.09 7.57 -4.66
N VAL A 24 20.87 8.05 -4.40
CA VAL A 24 20.15 9.00 -5.26
C VAL A 24 20.09 10.33 -4.50
N THR A 25 20.53 11.42 -5.13
CA THR A 25 20.63 12.72 -4.45
C THR A 25 20.13 13.86 -5.33
N THR A 26 19.63 14.91 -4.68
CA THR A 26 19.29 16.20 -5.29
C THR A 26 19.69 17.32 -4.34
N LYS A 27 19.84 18.53 -4.87
CA LYS A 27 20.17 19.71 -4.05
C LYS A 27 18.88 20.36 -3.56
N LEU A 28 18.87 20.71 -2.29
CA LEU A 28 17.79 21.46 -1.64
C LEU A 28 18.33 22.77 -1.09
N ASN A 29 17.50 23.79 -1.04
CA ASN A 29 17.81 25.05 -0.37
C ASN A 29 17.66 24.89 1.17
N PRO A 30 18.18 25.83 1.98
CA PRO A 30 18.14 25.72 3.44
C PRO A 30 16.74 25.53 4.03
N ARG A 31 15.73 26.22 3.46
CA ARG A 31 14.33 26.13 3.92
C ARG A 31 13.73 24.76 3.62
N GLU A 32 14.04 24.19 2.46
CA GLU A 32 13.63 22.84 2.08
C GLU A 32 14.24 21.79 3.02
N VAL A 33 15.53 21.92 3.34
CA VAL A 33 16.19 21.04 4.31
C VAL A 33 15.50 21.10 5.68
N GLU A 34 15.20 22.31 6.17
CA GLU A 34 14.50 22.49 7.44
C GLU A 34 13.11 21.85 7.43
N ASN A 35 12.35 21.99 6.34
CA ASN A 35 11.05 21.34 6.16
C ASN A 35 11.16 19.82 6.24
N VAL A 36 12.13 19.22 5.54
CA VAL A 36 12.36 17.77 5.58
C VAL A 36 12.71 17.31 7.00
N GLU A 37 13.59 18.03 7.69
CA GLU A 37 13.98 17.68 9.05
C GLU A 37 12.83 17.80 10.05
N ARG A 38 12.00 18.85 9.93
CA ARG A 38 10.81 19.02 10.76
C ARG A 38 9.85 17.86 10.57
N LEU A 39 9.60 17.45 9.32
CA LEU A 39 8.74 16.32 9.01
C LEU A 39 9.32 15.01 9.58
N ALA A 40 10.63 14.78 9.43
CA ALA A 40 11.30 13.60 9.94
C ALA A 40 11.17 13.50 11.48
N ARG A 41 11.43 14.62 12.18
CA ARG A 41 11.25 14.72 13.63
C ARG A 41 9.81 14.46 14.06
N SER A 42 8.83 15.05 13.38
CA SER A 42 7.41 14.85 13.70
C SER A 42 6.96 13.38 13.57
N ARG A 43 7.66 12.60 12.75
CA ARG A 43 7.38 11.17 12.52
C ARG A 43 8.32 10.24 13.29
N GLY A 44 9.23 10.76 14.11
CA GLY A 44 10.23 9.96 14.84
C GLY A 44 11.23 9.22 13.93
N LEU A 45 11.45 9.72 12.71
CA LEU A 45 12.32 9.09 11.71
C LEU A 45 13.63 9.87 11.55
N GLN A 46 14.69 9.15 11.17
CA GLN A 46 15.89 9.79 10.64
C GLN A 46 15.62 10.37 9.26
N ARG A 47 16.29 11.48 8.92
CA ARG A 47 16.14 12.17 7.62
C ARG A 47 16.27 11.22 6.43
N GLY A 48 17.30 10.36 6.43
CA GLY A 48 17.53 9.41 5.34
C GLY A 48 16.42 8.37 5.19
N GLU A 49 15.84 7.92 6.31
CA GLU A 49 14.74 6.96 6.29
C GLU A 49 13.43 7.61 5.82
N LEU A 50 13.17 8.86 6.21
CA LEU A 50 12.04 9.61 5.67
C LEU A 50 12.14 9.74 4.14
N ILE A 51 13.28 10.21 3.64
CA ILE A 51 13.48 10.41 2.19
C ILE A 51 13.32 9.09 1.45
N ARG A 52 13.94 8.03 1.95
CA ARG A 52 13.81 6.69 1.37
C ARG A 52 12.36 6.25 1.31
N ARG A 53 11.63 6.37 2.42
CA ARG A 53 10.23 5.94 2.50
C ARG A 53 9.35 6.74 1.53
N LEU A 54 9.54 8.05 1.44
CA LEU A 54 8.81 8.88 0.48
C LEU A 54 9.05 8.43 -0.97
N ILE A 55 10.29 8.13 -1.35
CA ILE A 55 10.63 7.64 -2.69
C ILE A 55 10.01 6.26 -2.95
N LEU A 56 10.14 5.33 -2.01
CA LEU A 56 9.61 3.97 -2.18
C LEU A 56 8.08 3.94 -2.20
N ASP A 57 7.44 4.73 -1.34
CA ASP A 57 5.98 4.85 -1.32
C ASP A 57 5.48 5.46 -2.64
N GLU A 58 6.21 6.40 -3.23
CA GLU A 58 5.86 6.98 -4.54
C GLU A 58 6.04 5.98 -5.69
N LEU A 59 7.15 5.25 -5.70
CA LEU A 59 7.35 4.18 -6.68
C LEU A 59 6.30 3.07 -6.54
N ALA A 60 5.87 2.77 -5.31
CA ALA A 60 4.80 1.82 -5.06
C ALA A 60 3.45 2.33 -5.59
N ARG A 61 3.16 3.63 -5.42
CA ARG A 61 1.97 4.29 -6.01
C ARG A 61 1.99 4.19 -7.53
N ASP A 62 3.09 4.60 -8.16
CA ASP A 62 3.25 4.57 -9.63
C ASP A 62 3.14 3.15 -10.21
N ALA A 63 3.69 2.15 -9.51
CA ALA A 63 3.57 0.75 -9.90
C ALA A 63 2.16 0.16 -9.69
N GLY A 64 1.18 0.92 -9.19
CA GLY A 64 -0.16 0.44 -8.85
C GLY A 64 -0.18 -0.56 -7.69
N SER A 65 0.88 -0.57 -6.88
CA SER A 65 1.09 -1.55 -5.79
C SER A 65 0.65 -1.05 -4.42
N VAL A 66 0.02 0.13 -4.33
CA VAL A 66 -0.61 0.59 -3.10
C VAL A 66 -1.93 -0.17 -2.93
N GLU A 67 -1.84 -1.27 -2.20
CA GLU A 67 -3.02 -1.95 -1.70
C GLU A 67 -3.78 -1.04 -0.74
N ALA A 68 -5.11 -1.13 -0.78
CA ALA A 68 -5.93 -0.45 0.19
C ALA A 68 -5.56 -0.85 1.61
N SER A 69 -5.57 0.12 2.53
CA SER A 69 -5.30 -0.20 3.93
C SER A 69 -6.31 -1.22 4.44
N THR A 70 -5.93 -1.99 5.46
CA THR A 70 -6.84 -3.00 6.04
C THR A 70 -8.11 -2.33 6.58
N GLU A 71 -7.97 -1.16 7.19
CA GLU A 71 -9.09 -0.36 7.70
C GLU A 71 -10.04 0.05 6.56
N LEU A 72 -9.49 0.57 5.46
CA LEU A 72 -10.31 0.95 4.31
C LEU A 72 -11.00 -0.26 3.67
N THR A 73 -10.29 -1.39 3.58
CA THR A 73 -10.84 -2.65 3.09
C THR A 73 -12.05 -3.11 3.91
N GLU A 74 -11.98 -3.04 5.24
CA GLU A 74 -13.11 -3.41 6.10
C GLU A 74 -14.26 -2.38 6.01
N ILE A 75 -13.97 -1.08 5.98
CA ILE A 75 -14.97 -0.02 5.80
C ILE A 75 -15.74 -0.22 4.49
N MET A 76 -15.02 -0.48 3.40
CA MET A 76 -15.63 -0.72 2.08
C MET A 76 -16.38 -2.05 2.04
N GLY A 77 -15.91 -3.07 2.75
CA GLY A 77 -16.66 -4.31 2.96
C GLY A 77 -18.01 -4.08 3.65
N ILE A 78 -18.03 -3.28 4.73
CA ILE A 78 -19.26 -2.90 5.43
C ILE A 78 -20.17 -2.09 4.52
N ARG A 79 -19.64 -1.08 3.81
CA ARG A 79 -20.42 -0.26 2.86
C ARG A 79 -21.06 -1.11 1.77
N LEU A 80 -20.29 -2.04 1.18
CA LEU A 80 -20.78 -2.96 0.15
C LEU A 80 -21.91 -3.85 0.69
N MET A 81 -21.72 -4.44 1.88
CA MET A 81 -22.73 -5.25 2.55
C MET A 81 -24.01 -4.45 2.80
N LEU A 82 -23.90 -3.26 3.40
CA LEU A 82 -25.05 -2.40 3.70
C LEU A 82 -25.81 -1.99 2.43
N THR A 83 -25.10 -1.61 1.37
CA THR A 83 -25.72 -1.20 0.10
C THR A 83 -26.49 -2.36 -0.54
N ASN A 84 -25.93 -3.57 -0.46
CA ASN A 84 -26.57 -4.79 -0.95
C ASN A 84 -27.74 -5.27 -0.08
N LEU A 85 -27.75 -4.94 1.22
CA LEU A 85 -28.87 -5.21 2.13
C LEU A 85 -30.00 -4.19 1.99
N PHE A 86 -29.69 -2.91 1.80
CA PHE A 86 -30.70 -1.86 1.75
C PHE A 86 -31.62 -1.98 0.55
N ARG A 87 -31.11 -2.40 -0.62
CA ARG A 87 -31.93 -2.60 -1.82
C ARG A 87 -33.09 -3.60 -1.62
N PRO A 88 -32.86 -4.86 -1.21
CA PRO A 88 -33.93 -5.83 -0.98
C PRO A 88 -34.85 -5.42 0.18
N LEU A 89 -34.31 -4.81 1.24
CA LEU A 89 -35.13 -4.34 2.37
C LEU A 89 -36.06 -3.19 1.96
N ALA A 90 -35.57 -2.23 1.16
CA ALA A 90 -36.37 -1.11 0.68
C ALA A 90 -37.46 -1.53 -0.32
N THR A 91 -37.27 -2.64 -1.03
CA THR A 91 -38.27 -3.20 -1.97
C THR A 91 -39.21 -4.21 -1.31
N GLY A 92 -39.08 -4.46 -0.01
CA GLY A 92 -39.92 -5.41 0.74
C GLY A 92 -39.62 -6.88 0.43
N GLN A 93 -38.49 -7.19 -0.20
CA GLN A 93 -38.07 -8.57 -0.42
C GLN A 93 -37.72 -9.25 0.92
N LYS A 94 -38.25 -10.45 1.12
CA LYS A 94 -37.85 -11.28 2.27
C LYS A 94 -36.44 -11.80 2.04
N LEU A 95 -35.51 -11.41 2.92
CA LEU A 95 -34.14 -11.90 2.88
C LEU A 95 -34.12 -13.32 3.47
N THR A 96 -33.78 -14.30 2.65
CA THR A 96 -33.55 -15.67 3.12
C THR A 96 -32.16 -15.80 3.75
N PRO A 97 -31.94 -16.76 4.67
CA PRO A 97 -30.61 -17.03 5.22
C PRO A 97 -29.57 -17.33 4.13
N GLU A 98 -29.95 -18.12 3.12
CA GLU A 98 -29.08 -18.45 1.99
C GLU A 98 -28.69 -17.22 1.16
N ALA A 99 -29.63 -16.30 0.90
CA ALA A 99 -29.33 -15.06 0.20
C ALA A 99 -28.37 -14.16 1.01
N PHE A 100 -28.52 -14.15 2.34
CA PHE A 100 -27.62 -13.42 3.23
C PHE A 100 -26.21 -14.03 3.24
N ASP A 101 -26.09 -15.35 3.36
CA ASP A 101 -24.79 -16.05 3.35
C ASP A 101 -24.05 -15.88 2.01
N ASN A 102 -24.77 -15.97 0.90
CA ASN A 102 -24.22 -15.70 -0.44
C ASN A 102 -23.70 -14.27 -0.56
N MET A 103 -24.42 -13.30 0.00
CA MET A 103 -23.98 -11.90 0.03
C MET A 103 -22.71 -11.73 0.87
N LEU A 104 -22.63 -12.36 2.05
CA LEU A 104 -21.43 -12.32 2.88
C LEU A 104 -20.22 -12.93 2.16
N ALA A 105 -20.42 -14.03 1.42
CA ALA A 105 -19.37 -14.62 0.60
C ALA A 105 -18.90 -13.68 -0.51
N GLU A 106 -19.83 -12.99 -1.18
CA GLU A 106 -19.50 -12.00 -2.20
C GLU A 106 -18.71 -10.82 -1.63
N VAL A 107 -19.13 -10.29 -0.48
CA VAL A 107 -18.41 -9.21 0.21
C VAL A 107 -16.99 -9.64 0.59
N LYS A 108 -16.81 -10.85 1.13
CA LYS A 108 -15.47 -11.38 1.44
C LYS A 108 -14.57 -11.48 0.20
N LYS A 109 -15.14 -11.83 -0.95
CA LYS A 109 -14.42 -11.93 -2.22
C LYS A 109 -14.01 -10.56 -2.77
N ARG A 110 -14.91 -9.57 -2.69
CA ARG A 110 -14.78 -8.29 -3.43
C ARG A 110 -14.28 -7.11 -2.61
N LYS A 111 -14.30 -7.16 -1.26
CA LYS A 111 -13.99 -6.00 -0.40
C LYS A 111 -12.63 -5.35 -0.66
N ARG A 112 -11.62 -6.13 -1.07
CA ARG A 112 -10.28 -5.62 -1.39
C ARG A 112 -10.28 -4.82 -2.69
N GLU A 113 -10.85 -5.39 -3.75
CA GLU A 113 -10.99 -4.75 -5.06
C GLU A 113 -11.74 -3.41 -4.93
N VAL A 114 -12.90 -3.44 -4.28
CA VAL A 114 -13.73 -2.25 -4.05
C VAL A 114 -13.01 -1.17 -3.23
N ALA A 115 -12.10 -1.56 -2.33
CA ALA A 115 -11.30 -0.61 -1.57
C ALA A 115 -10.18 0.02 -2.39
N THR A 116 -9.52 -0.78 -3.25
CA THR A 116 -8.54 -0.26 -4.20
C THR A 116 -9.17 0.72 -5.18
N ASP A 117 -10.34 0.38 -5.74
CA ASP A 117 -11.07 1.26 -6.66
C ASP A 117 -11.42 2.60 -5.99
N ALA A 118 -11.94 2.56 -4.76
CA ALA A 118 -12.30 3.76 -4.00
C ALA A 118 -11.09 4.66 -3.69
N MET A 119 -9.89 4.10 -3.50
CA MET A 119 -8.67 4.90 -3.37
C MET A 119 -8.30 5.57 -4.70
N GLN A 120 -8.32 4.83 -5.80
CA GLN A 120 -7.99 5.36 -7.12
C GLN A 120 -8.95 6.47 -7.55
N ASP A 121 -10.25 6.34 -7.24
CA ASP A 121 -11.24 7.37 -7.53
C ASP A 121 -10.98 8.66 -6.74
N LEU A 122 -10.51 8.58 -5.50
CA LEU A 122 -10.13 9.75 -4.69
C LEU A 122 -8.89 10.45 -5.25
N GLU A 123 -7.91 9.70 -5.76
CA GLU A 123 -6.70 10.27 -6.37
C GLU A 123 -6.98 10.99 -7.70
N ARG A 124 -8.08 10.64 -8.38
CA ARG A 124 -8.51 11.25 -9.65
C ARG A 124 -9.46 12.45 -9.50
N ALA A 125 -10.02 12.67 -8.31
CA ALA A 125 -11.01 13.71 -8.02
C ALA A 125 -10.37 15.05 -7.63
#